data_AF-A0A257CW92-F1
#
_entry.id   AF-A0A257CW92-F1
#
_cell.length_a   1.000
_cell.length_b   1.000
_cell.length_c   1.000
_cell.angle_alpha   90.00
_cell.angle_beta   90.00
_cell.angle_gamma   90.00
#
_symmetry.space_group_name_H-M   'P 1'
#
loop_
_entity.id
_entity.type
_entity.pdbx_description
1 polymer ?
#
loop_
_entity_poly.entity_id
_entity_poly.type
_entity_poly.pdbx_seq_one_letter_code
_entity_poly.pdbx_strand_id
1 'polypeptide(L)'
;MPYEERFTDAELDTVIEQGMIYMCACPAQVADGLRKLRSLYRYQLRCLENPQNDRLVHTTIAASVIEAHETLQRCLDEVIVLEKWDRATLEMPPDLRQRQMQELLSDD
;
A
#
# COMPACT_ATOMS: atom_id res chain seq x y z
N MET A 1 9.48 -5.58 14.38
CA MET A 1 9.04 -6.67 13.48
C MET A 1 10.06 -6.81 12.35
N PRO A 2 10.32 -8.01 11.81
CA PRO A 2 11.16 -8.14 10.61
C PRO A 2 10.47 -7.46 9.41
N TYR A 3 11.25 -6.92 8.48
CA TYR A 3 10.73 -6.33 7.25
C TYR A 3 10.24 -7.43 6.30
N GLU A 4 8.99 -7.32 5.85
CA GLU A 4 8.34 -8.28 4.95
C GLU A 4 7.48 -7.52 3.92
N GLU A 5 7.52 -7.97 2.67
CA GLU A 5 6.71 -7.44 1.58
C GLU A 5 5.60 -8.47 1.22
N ARG A 6 4.38 -8.29 1.72
CA ARG A 6 3.24 -9.20 1.46
C ARG A 6 2.69 -9.10 0.04
N PHE A 7 2.76 -7.90 -0.52
CA PHE A 7 2.44 -7.61 -1.92
C PHE A 7 3.74 -7.38 -2.68
N THR A 8 3.89 -7.93 -3.86
CA THR A 8 4.98 -7.58 -4.78
C THR A 8 4.82 -6.15 -5.30
N ASP A 9 5.91 -5.55 -5.81
CA ASP A 9 5.82 -4.21 -6.42
C ASP A 9 4.85 -4.21 -7.63
N ALA A 10 4.77 -5.33 -8.38
CA ALA A 10 3.84 -5.49 -9.51
C ALA A 10 2.37 -5.59 -9.05
N GLU A 11 2.09 -6.30 -7.95
CA GLU A 11 0.75 -6.34 -7.36
C GLU A 11 0.28 -4.96 -6.88
N LEU A 12 1.19 -4.16 -6.31
CA LEU A 12 0.87 -2.77 -5.95
C LEU A 12 0.58 -1.91 -7.19
N ASP A 13 1.28 -2.13 -8.30
CA ASP A 13 0.98 -1.48 -9.59
C ASP A 13 -0.42 -1.86 -10.09
N THR A 14 -0.78 -3.15 -10.03
CA THR A 14 -2.13 -3.63 -10.39
C THR A 14 -3.21 -2.94 -9.56
N VAL A 15 -3.04 -2.82 -8.23
CA VAL A 15 -4.00 -2.13 -7.36
C VAL A 15 -4.19 -0.66 -7.76
N ILE A 16 -3.09 0.03 -8.10
CA ILE A 16 -3.14 1.43 -8.54
C ILE A 16 -3.92 1.54 -9.86
N GLU A 17 -3.64 0.67 -10.84
CA GLU A 17 -4.32 0.64 -12.13
C GLU A 17 -5.83 0.39 -11.99
N GLN A 18 -6.22 -0.58 -11.15
CA GLN A 18 -7.63 -0.87 -10.85
C GLN A 18 -8.33 0.34 -10.24
N GLY A 19 -7.69 1.03 -9.29
CA GLY A 19 -8.24 2.25 -8.69
C GLY A 19 -8.51 3.36 -9.72
N MET A 20 -7.67 3.48 -10.75
CA MET A 20 -7.87 4.42 -11.85
C MET A 20 -9.04 4.02 -12.77
N ILE A 21 -9.18 2.72 -13.09
CA ILE A 21 -10.26 2.19 -13.94
C ILE A 21 -11.63 2.38 -13.27
N TYR A 22 -11.71 2.08 -11.98
CA TYR A 22 -12.95 2.12 -11.24
C TYR A 22 -13.24 3.48 -10.58
N MET A 23 -12.33 4.45 -10.69
CA MET A 23 -12.37 5.77 -10.03
C MET A 23 -12.43 5.67 -8.49
N CYS A 24 -11.89 4.58 -7.94
CA CYS A 24 -11.76 4.39 -6.51
C CYS A 24 -10.33 4.73 -6.09
N ALA A 25 -10.11 5.99 -5.69
CA ALA A 25 -8.77 6.48 -5.41
C ALA A 25 -8.16 5.87 -4.14
N CYS A 26 -8.98 5.49 -3.14
CA CYS A 26 -8.52 5.10 -1.81
C CYS A 26 -7.53 3.91 -1.80
N PRO A 27 -7.85 2.73 -2.33
CA PRO A 27 -6.90 1.60 -2.37
C PRO A 27 -5.63 1.93 -3.17
N ALA A 28 -5.76 2.68 -4.27
CA ALA A 28 -4.61 3.14 -5.05
C ALA A 28 -3.68 4.08 -4.25
N GLN A 29 -4.25 4.99 -3.43
CA GLN A 29 -3.44 5.86 -2.56
C GLN A 29 -2.70 5.06 -1.47
N VAL A 30 -3.33 4.03 -0.91
CA VAL A 30 -2.67 3.15 0.06
C VAL A 30 -1.51 2.40 -0.61
N ALA A 31 -1.71 1.84 -1.80
CA ALA A 31 -0.68 1.15 -2.57
C ALA A 31 0.49 2.07 -2.96
N ASP A 32 0.21 3.31 -3.40
CA ASP A 32 1.26 4.31 -3.68
C ASP A 32 2.05 4.67 -2.40
N GLY A 33 1.36 4.80 -1.26
CA GLY A 33 1.99 4.98 0.04
C GLY A 33 2.96 3.85 0.40
N LEU A 34 2.56 2.59 0.17
CA LEU A 34 3.43 1.42 0.36
C LEU A 34 4.69 1.51 -0.50
N ARG A 35 4.56 1.83 -1.80
CA ARG A 35 5.71 1.98 -2.71
C ARG A 35 6.68 3.07 -2.24
N LYS A 36 6.16 4.19 -1.76
CA LYS A 36 6.97 5.28 -1.20
C LYS A 36 7.73 4.84 0.05
N LEU A 37 7.08 4.10 0.96
CA LEU A 37 7.74 3.56 2.15
C LEU A 37 8.86 2.56 1.77
N ARG A 38 8.62 1.68 0.80
CA ARG A 38 9.67 0.77 0.28
C ARG A 38 10.86 1.52 -0.28
N SER A 39 10.61 2.56 -1.08
CA SER A 39 11.65 3.41 -1.64
C SER A 39 12.47 4.10 -0.54
N LEU A 40 11.79 4.64 0.49
CA LEU A 40 12.45 5.28 1.62
C LEU A 40 13.29 4.27 2.42
N TYR A 41 12.76 3.08 2.71
CA TYR A 41 13.51 2.02 3.40
C TYR A 41 14.77 1.63 2.63
N ARG A 42 14.63 1.31 1.33
CA ARG A 42 15.75 0.98 0.44
C ARG A 42 16.78 2.12 0.36
N TYR A 43 16.33 3.37 0.39
CA TYR A 43 17.20 4.54 0.46
C TYR A 43 18.01 4.58 1.77
N GLN A 44 17.38 4.34 2.92
CA GLN A 44 18.10 4.29 4.21
C GLN A 44 19.15 3.17 4.24
N LEU A 45 18.84 2.00 3.67
CA LEU A 45 19.82 0.90 3.57
C LEU A 45 21.06 1.31 2.77
N ARG A 46 20.89 1.97 1.63
CA ARG A 46 22.02 2.53 0.86
C ARG A 46 22.80 3.58 1.64
N CYS A 47 22.11 4.45 2.39
CA CYS A 47 22.80 5.42 3.24
C CYS A 47 23.65 4.75 4.34
N LEU A 48 23.21 3.60 4.87
CA LEU A 48 23.93 2.86 5.92
C LEU A 48 25.18 2.13 5.42
N GLU A 49 25.33 1.95 4.10
CA GLU A 49 26.57 1.42 3.48
C GLU A 49 27.72 2.43 3.54
N ASN A 50 27.40 3.73 3.66
CA ASN A 50 28.37 4.80 3.75
C ASN A 50 28.77 5.05 5.23
N PRO A 51 30.03 4.81 5.65
CA PRO A 51 30.47 4.99 7.03
C PRO A 51 30.52 6.45 7.51
N GLN A 52 30.48 7.43 6.60
CA GLN A 52 30.46 8.86 6.96
C GLN A 52 29.06 9.33 7.39
N ASN A 53 28.02 8.56 7.12
CA ASN A 53 26.66 8.91 7.50
C ASN A 53 26.37 8.58 8.97
N ASP A 54 25.48 9.36 9.60
CA ASP A 54 25.03 9.09 10.96
C ASP A 54 24.15 7.82 10.99
N ARG A 55 24.74 6.73 11.48
CA ARG A 55 24.08 5.43 11.56
C ARG A 55 22.83 5.45 12.42
N LEU A 56 22.80 6.23 13.50
CA LEU A 56 21.65 6.26 14.42
C LEU A 56 20.45 6.92 13.74
N VAL A 57 20.66 8.00 12.99
CA VAL A 57 19.60 8.67 12.23
C VAL A 57 18.98 7.70 11.22
N HIS A 58 19.81 7.06 10.39
CA HIS A 58 19.32 6.21 9.31
C HIS A 58 18.67 4.91 9.81
N THR A 59 19.22 4.30 10.87
CA THR A 59 18.59 3.12 11.49
C THR A 59 17.25 3.46 12.17
N THR A 60 17.15 4.64 12.80
CA THR A 60 15.87 5.11 13.39
C THR A 60 14.81 5.29 12.31
N ILE A 61 15.14 5.98 11.21
CA ILE A 61 14.21 6.15 10.08
C ILE A 61 13.83 4.79 9.48
N ALA A 62 14.80 3.91 9.22
CA ALA A 62 14.53 2.59 8.68
C ALA A 62 13.58 1.77 9.57
N ALA A 63 13.76 1.82 10.89
CA ALA A 63 12.89 1.13 11.84
C ALA A 63 11.45 1.68 11.81
N SER A 64 11.27 3.01 11.86
CA SER A 64 9.93 3.62 11.76
C SER A 64 9.24 3.32 10.42
N VAL A 65 10.00 3.27 9.33
CA VAL A 65 9.45 2.94 8.00
C VAL A 65 8.94 1.51 7.95
N ILE A 66 9.62 0.55 8.59
CA ILE A 66 9.15 -0.85 8.68
C ILE A 66 7.79 -0.90 9.40
N GLU A 67 7.63 -0.17 10.50
CA GLU A 67 6.38 -0.14 11.28
C GLU A 67 5.23 0.51 10.49
N ALA A 68 5.51 1.63 9.82
CA ALA A 68 4.53 2.29 8.95
C ALA A 68 4.14 1.41 7.76
N HIS A 69 5.12 0.72 7.16
CA HIS A 69 4.90 -0.18 6.03
C HIS A 69 3.99 -1.34 6.42
N GLU A 70 4.27 -2.01 7.54
CA GLU A 70 3.42 -3.09 8.06
C GLU A 70 1.99 -2.60 8.35
N THR A 71 1.83 -1.39 8.88
CA THR A 71 0.51 -0.80 9.14
C THR A 71 -0.27 -0.60 7.83
N LEU A 72 0.36 -0.03 6.79
CA LEU A 72 -0.30 0.17 5.51
C LEU A 72 -0.54 -1.14 4.75
N GLN A 73 0.31 -2.16 4.91
CA GLN A 73 0.09 -3.48 4.30
C GLN A 73 -1.19 -4.10 4.85
N ARG A 74 -1.36 -4.07 6.18
CA ARG A 74 -2.58 -4.54 6.82
C ARG A 74 -3.81 -3.75 6.38
N CYS A 75 -3.68 -2.42 6.25
CA CYS A 75 -4.76 -1.59 5.73
C CYS A 75 -5.17 -2.01 4.31
N LEU A 76 -4.21 -2.25 3.41
CA LEU A 76 -4.50 -2.69 2.06
C LEU A 76 -5.15 -4.09 2.03
N ASP A 77 -4.62 -5.03 2.82
CA ASP A 77 -5.22 -6.36 3.01
C ASP A 77 -6.70 -6.29 3.43
N GLU A 78 -7.02 -5.41 4.39
CA GLU A 78 -8.38 -5.19 4.89
C GLU A 78 -9.29 -4.55 3.83
N VAL A 79 -8.80 -3.54 3.11
CA VAL A 79 -9.57 -2.87 2.03
C VAL A 79 -9.93 -3.87 0.92
N ILE A 80 -8.98 -4.71 0.49
CA ILE A 80 -9.20 -5.78 -0.50
C ILE A 80 -10.36 -6.71 -0.05
N VAL A 81 -10.43 -7.02 1.25
CA VAL A 81 -11.53 -7.84 1.81
C VAL A 81 -12.85 -7.09 1.82
N LEU A 82 -12.86 -5.85 2.33
CA LEU A 82 -14.06 -5.03 2.48
C LEU A 82 -14.73 -4.77 1.13
N GLU A 83 -13.93 -4.43 0.12
CA GLU A 83 -14.41 -4.17 -1.23
C GLU A 83 -14.61 -5.46 -2.06
N LYS A 84 -14.24 -6.62 -1.50
CA LYS A 84 -14.41 -7.96 -2.08
C LYS A 84 -13.63 -8.17 -3.38
N TRP A 85 -12.41 -7.66 -3.45
CA TRP A 85 -11.53 -7.85 -4.60
C TRP A 85 -11.13 -9.33 -4.74
N ASP A 86 -10.85 -9.76 -5.97
CA ASP A 86 -10.25 -11.08 -6.19
C ASP A 86 -8.80 -11.06 -5.65
N ARG A 87 -8.49 -11.94 -4.69
CA ARG A 87 -7.17 -11.96 -4.05
C ARG A 87 -6.07 -12.58 -4.90
N ALA A 88 -6.42 -13.36 -5.93
CA ALA A 88 -5.45 -13.97 -6.82
C ALA A 88 -5.05 -13.01 -7.96
N THR A 89 -5.98 -12.17 -8.42
CA THR A 89 -5.75 -11.24 -9.54
C THR A 89 -5.65 -9.78 -9.11
N LEU A 90 -6.08 -9.45 -7.90
CA LEU A 90 -6.27 -8.08 -7.39
C LEU A 90 -7.21 -7.26 -8.27
N GLU A 91 -8.14 -7.91 -8.97
CA GLU A 91 -9.17 -7.24 -9.73
C GLU A 91 -10.35 -6.82 -8.84
N MET A 92 -10.86 -5.62 -9.12
CA MET A 92 -12.06 -5.11 -8.47
C MET A 92 -13.31 -5.79 -9.00
N PRO A 93 -14.35 -6.01 -8.17
CA PRO A 93 -15.61 -6.54 -8.67
C PRO A 93 -16.24 -5.59 -9.69
N PRO A 94 -16.79 -6.10 -10.81
CA PRO A 94 -17.34 -5.26 -11.87
C PRO A 94 -18.55 -4.43 -11.42
N ASP A 95 -19.23 -4.88 -10.38
CA ASP A 95 -20.40 -4.24 -9.78
C ASP A 95 -20.05 -3.24 -8.66
N LEU A 96 -18.78 -3.10 -8.28
CA LEU A 96 -18.39 -2.29 -7.12
C LEU A 96 -18.84 -0.82 -7.25
N ARG A 97 -18.71 -0.23 -8.45
CA ARG A 97 -19.17 1.14 -8.71
C ARG A 97 -20.68 1.28 -8.51
N GLN A 98 -21.47 0.26 -8.88
CA GLN A 98 -22.92 0.28 -8.68
C GLN A 98 -23.26 0.17 -7.19
N ARG A 99 -22.53 -0.67 -6.43
CA ARG A 99 -22.68 -0.79 -4.98
C ARG A 99 -22.36 0.52 -4.26
N GLN A 100 -21.24 1.16 -4.58
CA GLN A 100 -20.86 2.45 -3.98
C GLN A 100 -21.90 3.54 -4.27
N MET A 101 -22.42 3.60 -5.51
CA MET A 101 -23.47 4.55 -5.87
C MET A 101 -24.79 4.26 -5.15
N GLN A 102 -25.16 2.99 -4.97
CA GLN A 102 -26.35 2.61 -4.22
C GLN A 102 -26.23 2.97 -2.74
N GLU A 103 -25.08 2.75 -2.12
CA GLU A 103 -24.80 3.14 -0.73
C GLU A 103 -24.93 4.66 -0.54
N LEU A 104 -24.34 5.44 -1.44
CA LEU A 104 -24.47 6.91 -1.48
C LEU A 104 -25.93 7.40 -1.59
N LEU A 105 -26.78 6.66 -2.31
CA LEU A 105 -28.20 7.00 -2.49
C LEU A 105 -29.10 6.46 -1.37
N SER A 106 -28.60 5.55 -0.53
CA SER A 106 -29.36 4.96 0.58
C SER A 106 -29.13 5.66 1.93
N ASP A 107 -28.17 6.59 2.00
CA ASP A 107 -27.89 7.42 3.17
C ASP A 107 -28.72 8.74 3.22
N ASP A 108 -29.72 8.89 2.34
CA ASP A 108 -30.77 9.95 2.35
C ASP A 108 -32.11 9.42 2.90
#